data_AF-A0A525JIN1-F1
#
_entry.id   AF-A0A525JIN1-F1
#
_cell.length_a   1.000
_cell.length_b   1.000
_cell.length_c   1.000
_cell.angle_alpha   90.00
_cell.angle_beta   90.00
_cell.angle_gamma   90.00
#
_symmetry.space_group_name_H-M   'P 1'
#
loop_
_entity.id
_entity.type
_entity.pdbx_description
1 polymer ?
#
loop_
_entity_poly.entity_id
_entity_poly.type
_entity_poly.pdbx_seq_one_letter_code
_entity_poly.pdbx_strand_id
1 'polypeptide(L)' 'MGQMTAERAKELAQGLMEVLTSYEEELMALERENPGMGQLRRAVGITIAEACYVITDQGIPQPEWAPPADDAARRAR' A
#
# COMPACT_ATOMS: atom_id res chain seq x y z
N MET A 1 -6.83 -18.13 18.90
CA MET A 1 -6.50 -16.92 18.13
C MET A 1 -7.72 -16.01 18.21
N GLY A 2 -7.65 -14.93 18.99
CA GLY A 2 -8.82 -14.06 19.22
C GLY A 2 -9.21 -13.33 17.94
N GLN A 3 -10.50 -13.28 17.63
CA GLN A 3 -11.00 -12.49 16.51
C GLN A 3 -10.65 -11.02 16.75
N MET A 4 -9.69 -10.52 15.98
CA MET A 4 -9.36 -9.11 15.93
C MET A 4 -10.54 -8.37 15.30
N THR A 5 -11.11 -7.42 16.02
CA THR A 5 -12.23 -6.63 15.48
C THR A 5 -11.71 -5.74 14.35
N ALA A 6 -12.59 -5.45 13.39
CA ALA A 6 -12.25 -4.63 12.23
C ALA A 6 -11.76 -3.22 12.65
N GLU A 7 -12.32 -2.68 13.73
CA GLU A 7 -11.88 -1.42 14.35
C GLU A 7 -10.49 -1.53 14.99
N ARG A 8 -10.20 -2.64 15.69
CA ARG A 8 -8.87 -2.86 16.25
C ARG A 8 -7.81 -3.00 15.15
N ALA A 9 -8.18 -3.55 14.01
CA ALA A 9 -7.31 -3.60 12.82
C ALA A 9 -6.99 -2.23 12.24
N LYS A 10 -7.98 -1.34 12.17
CA LYS A 10 -7.76 0.04 11.74
C LYS A 10 -6.84 0.80 12.70
N GLU A 11 -7.08 0.71 14.01
CA GLU A 11 -6.23 1.37 15.02
C GLU A 11 -4.77 0.91 14.91
N LEU A 12 -4.55 -0.39 14.75
CA LEU A 12 -3.21 -0.93 14.59
C LEU A 12 -2.56 -0.49 13.27
N ALA A 13 -3.33 -0.49 12.17
CA ALA A 13 -2.84 -0.02 10.87
C ALA A 13 -2.47 1.48 10.91
N GLN A 14 -3.25 2.31 11.59
CA GLN A 14 -2.94 3.72 11.79
C GLN A 14 -1.63 3.90 12.57
N GLY A 15 -1.47 3.19 13.69
CA GLY A 15 -0.23 3.24 14.48
C GLY A 15 1.00 2.75 13.70
N LEU A 16 0.84 1.73 12.85
CA LEU A 16 1.90 1.27 11.96
C LEU A 16 2.27 2.32 10.92
N MET A 17 1.29 2.96 10.29
CA MET A 17 1.52 4.01 9.29
C MET A 17 2.25 5.21 9.92
N GLU A 18 1.84 5.66 11.10
CA GLU A 18 2.50 6.76 11.82
C GLU A 18 3.98 6.45 12.12
N VAL A 19 4.27 5.24 12.59
CA VAL A 19 5.64 4.85 12.96
C VAL A 19 6.51 4.58 11.73
N LEU A 20 5.98 3.88 10.73
CA LEU A 20 6.78 3.42 9.59
C LEU A 20 7.11 4.54 8.60
N THR A 21 6.28 5.59 8.50
CA THR A 21 6.51 6.70 7.57
C THR A 21 7.84 7.41 7.87
N SER A 22 8.14 7.70 9.14
CA SER A 22 9.43 8.33 9.50
C SER A 22 10.62 7.42 9.17
N TYR A 23 10.47 6.10 9.38
CA TYR A 23 11.52 5.15 9.03
C TYR A 23 11.71 5.01 7.51
N GLU A 24 10.65 5.10 6.72
CA GLU A 24 10.78 5.11 5.26
C GLU A 24 11.59 6.33 4.78
N GLU A 25 11.34 7.51 5.36
CA GLU A 25 12.08 8.74 5.05
C GLU A 25 13.57 8.62 5.39
N GLU A 26 13.89 8.09 6.57
CA GLU A 26 15.27 7.81 6.98
C GLU A 26 15.92 6.77 6.06
N LEU A 27 15.20 5.72 5.66
CA LEU A 27 15.69 4.71 4.72
C LEU A 27 15.92 5.29 3.31
N MET A 28 15.10 6.24 2.86
CA MET A 28 15.35 6.98 1.62
C MET A 28 16.66 7.77 1.68
N ALA A 29 16.97 8.40 2.82
CA ALA A 29 18.24 9.08 3.01
C ALA A 29 19.42 8.09 3.04
N LEU A 30 19.31 7.02 3.83
CA LEU A 30 20.34 5.99 3.97
C LEU A 30 20.62 5.24 2.66
N GLU A 31 19.60 4.97 1.84
CA GLU A 31 19.77 4.28 0.56
C GLU A 31 20.69 5.06 -0.41
N ARG A 32 20.69 6.40 -0.33
CA ARG A 32 21.58 7.24 -1.17
C ARG A 32 23.05 7.01 -0.83
N GLU A 33 23.35 6.71 0.42
CA GLU A 33 24.71 6.45 0.92
C GLU A 33 25.07 4.96 0.83
N ASN A 34 24.08 4.09 1.01
CA ASN A 34 24.22 2.65 0.97
C ASN A 34 23.09 2.01 0.15
N PRO A 35 23.34 1.72 -1.14
CA PRO A 35 22.34 1.10 -2.03
C PRO A 35 21.77 -0.24 -1.52
N GLY A 36 22.48 -0.92 -0.60
CA GLY A 36 22.00 -2.14 0.05
C GLY A 36 20.72 -1.96 0.87
N MET A 37 20.42 -0.73 1.31
CA MET A 37 19.21 -0.41 2.08
C MET A 37 17.93 -0.41 1.24
N GLY A 38 18.02 -0.46 -0.09
CA GLY A 38 16.84 -0.41 -0.95
C GLY A 38 15.86 -1.56 -0.75
N GLN A 39 16.34 -2.76 -0.36
CA GLN A 39 15.45 -3.88 -0.03
C GLN A 39 14.60 -3.59 1.21
N LEU A 40 15.22 -3.04 2.26
CA LEU A 40 14.53 -2.69 3.49
C LEU A 40 13.54 -1.55 3.27
N ARG A 41 13.92 -0.51 2.52
CA ARG A 41 13.01 0.59 2.15
C ARG A 41 11.76 0.07 1.44
N ARG A 42 11.93 -0.84 0.48
CA ARG A 42 10.79 -1.46 -0.23
C ARG A 42 9.89 -2.27 0.71
N ALA A 43 10.47 -3.03 1.63
CA ALA A 43 9.68 -3.81 2.59
C ALA A 43 8.84 -2.90 3.52
N VAL A 44 9.41 -1.79 3.97
CA VAL A 44 8.70 -0.77 4.75
C VAL A 44 7.57 -0.13 3.93
N GLY A 45 7.87 0.30 2.69
CA GLY A 45 6.86 0.89 1.80
C GLY A 45 5.69 -0.04 1.48
N ILE A 46 5.94 -1.35 1.28
CA ILE A 46 4.88 -2.35 1.12
C ILE A 46 4.02 -2.42 2.40
N THR A 47 4.65 -2.46 3.57
CA THR A 47 3.92 -2.53 4.84
C THR A 47 3.04 -1.30 5.06
N ILE A 48 3.53 -0.11 4.71
CA ILE A 48 2.74 1.14 4.74
C ILE A 48 1.55 1.05 3.78
N ALA A 49 1.76 0.56 2.54
CA ALA A 49 0.68 0.40 1.57
C ALA A 49 -0.42 -0.56 2.08
N GLU A 50 -0.06 -1.67 2.70
CA GLU A 50 -0.99 -2.61 3.31
C GLU A 50 -1.76 -1.98 4.50
N ALA A 51 -1.07 -1.19 5.34
CA ALA A 51 -1.73 -0.45 6.41
C ALA A 51 -2.76 0.55 5.85
N CYS A 52 -2.40 1.28 4.79
CA CYS A 52 -3.31 2.19 4.09
C CYS A 52 -4.51 1.45 3.49
N TYR A 53 -4.30 0.25 2.94
CA TYR A 53 -5.37 -0.60 2.44
C TYR A 53 -6.35 -0.97 3.57
N VAL A 54 -5.85 -1.44 4.71
CA VAL A 54 -6.70 -1.79 5.88
C VAL A 54 -7.50 -0.60 6.39
N ILE A 55 -6.94 0.61 6.34
CA ILE A 55 -7.62 1.84 6.74
C ILE A 55 -8.75 2.20 5.76
N THR A 56 -8.55 1.99 4.46
CA THR A 56 -9.45 2.45 3.38
C THR A 56 -10.50 1.43 2.95
N ASP A 57 -10.22 0.12 3.05
CA ASP A 57 -11.03 -0.94 2.43
C ASP A 57 -12.28 -1.34 3.23
N GLN A 58 -12.48 -0.83 4.45
CA GLN A 58 -13.65 -1.21 5.26
C GLN A 58 -14.96 -0.49 4.91
N GLY A 59 -15.14 -0.01 3.68
CA GLY A 59 -16.41 0.66 3.32
C GLY A 59 -16.64 1.01 1.86
N ILE A 60 -15.72 0.72 0.95
CA ILE A 60 -15.89 1.04 -0.47
C ILE A 60 -15.93 -0.28 -1.25
N PRO A 61 -17.11 -0.73 -1.73
CA PRO A 61 -17.15 -1.75 -2.77
C PRO A 61 -16.33 -1.23 -3.94
N GLN A 62 -15.17 -1.83 -4.20
CA GLN A 62 -14.43 -1.55 -5.42
C GLN A 62 -15.37 -1.88 -6.59
N PRO A 63 -15.74 -0.91 -7.44
CA PRO A 63 -16.48 -1.24 -8.65
C PRO A 63 -15.63 -2.21 -9.45
N GLU A 64 -16.25 -3.30 -9.92
CA GLU A 64 -15.63 -4.30 -10.77
C GLU A 64 -14.82 -3.61 -11.87
N TRP A 65 -13.50 -3.74 -11.81
CA TRP A 65 -12.62 -3.14 -12.81
C TRP A 65 -12.87 -3.84 -14.14
N ALA A 66 -13.58 -3.17 -15.05
CA ALA A 66 -13.72 -3.60 -16.43
C ALA A 66 -12.58 -2.95 -17.25
N PRO A 67 -11.77 -3.74 -17.99
CA PRO A 67 -10.80 -3.16 -18.91
C PRO A 67 -11.54 -2.28 -19.93
N PRO A 68 -10.94 -1.15 -20.37
CA PRO A 68 -11.50 -0.34 -21.44
C PRO A 68 -11.78 -1.25 -22.64
N ALA A 69 -13.01 -1.22 -23.16
CA ALA A 69 -13.37 -2.02 -24.32
C ALA A 69 -12.40 -1.69 -25.45
N ASP A 70 -11.59 -2.68 -25.86
CA ASP A 70 -10.65 -2.55 -26.97
C ASP A 70 -11.39 -1.95 -28.17
N ASP A 71 -10.90 -0.80 -28.63
CA ASP A 71 -11.41 -0.06 -29.76
C ASP A 71 -11.62 -0.99 -30.97
N ALA A 72 -12.90 -1.30 -31.25
CA ALA A 72 -13.34 -1.91 -32.50
C ALA A 72 -12.97 -1.06 -33.73
N ALA A 73 -12.35 0.11 -33.55
CA ALA A 73 -11.87 1.01 -34.58
C ALA A 73 -10.62 0.51 -35.34
N ARG A 74 -9.89 -0.52 -34.86
CA ARG A 74 -8.67 -1.01 -35.53
C ARG A 74 -8.87 -2.08 -36.60
N ARG A 75 -10.12 -2.45 -36.95
CA ARG A 75 -10.42 -3.46 -37.99
C ARG A 75 -10.99 -2.91 -39.30
N ALA A 76 -10.99 -1.59 -39.51
CA ALA A 76 -11.53 -0.96 -40.72
C ALA A 76 -10.57 0.05 -41.40
N ARG A 77 -9.25 -0.17 -41.34
CA ARG A 77 -8.28 0.53 -42.20
C ARG A 77 -7.24 -0.41 -42.76
#